data_AF-A0A421E6B4-F1
#
_entry.id   AF-A0A421E6B4-F1
#
_cell.length_a   1.000
_cell.length_b   1.000
_cell.length_c   1.000
_cell.angle_alpha   90.00
_cell.angle_beta   90.00
_cell.angle_gamma   90.00
#
_symmetry.space_group_name_H-M   'P 1'
#
loop_
_entity.id
_entity.type
_entity.pdbx_description
1 polymer ?
#
loop_
_entity_poly.entity_id
_entity_poly.type
_entity_poly.pdbx_seq_one_letter_code
_entity_poly.pdbx_strand_id
1 'polypeptide(L)' 'HEVEKVRSGRPTGMKWNARQTRRGKATIGNAGKFSKVPGGDKPTKKTHLKYICSDCGKAHMREGWRAGRLEFQE' A
#
# COMPACT_ATOMS: atom_id res chain seq x y z
N HIS A 1 16.47 -0.90 -17.38
CA HIS A 1 15.33 -0.75 -16.44
C HIS A 1 15.83 -0.01 -15.22
N GLU A 2 15.16 1.08 -14.84
CA GLU A 2 15.43 1.82 -13.62
C GLU A 2 14.57 1.26 -12.47
N VAL A 3 15.11 1.25 -11.25
CA VAL A 3 14.43 0.66 -10.08
C VAL A 3 14.12 1.73 -9.05
N GLU A 4 12.85 1.87 -8.68
CA GLU A 4 12.38 2.85 -7.69
C GLU A 4 11.62 2.15 -6.55
N LYS A 5 11.76 2.65 -5.31
CA LYS A 5 10.85 2.29 -4.21
C LYS A 5 9.47 2.90 -4.48
N VAL A 6 8.42 2.09 -4.41
CA VAL A 6 7.05 2.60 -4.60
C VAL A 6 6.68 3.59 -3.49
N ARG A 7 6.30 4.80 -3.88
CA ARG A 7 5.73 5.81 -2.98
C ARG A 7 4.21 5.65 -2.85
N SER A 8 3.69 5.80 -1.64
CA SER A 8 2.25 5.72 -1.36
C SER A 8 1.52 6.96 -1.91
N GLY A 9 0.53 6.75 -2.78
CA GLY A 9 -0.34 7.82 -3.28
C GLY A 9 -1.39 8.25 -2.26
N ARG A 10 -1.84 9.51 -2.35
CA ARG A 10 -2.88 10.06 -1.46
C ARG A 10 -4.23 9.39 -1.72
N PRO A 11 -4.94 8.91 -0.68
CA PRO A 11 -6.28 8.35 -0.85
C PRO A 11 -7.30 9.44 -1.20
N THR A 12 -8.23 9.13 -2.10
CA THR A 12 -9.25 10.10 -2.56
C THR A 12 -10.52 10.14 -1.70
N GLY A 13 -10.75 9.14 -0.83
CA GLY A 13 -11.98 9.02 -0.05
C GLY A 13 -13.24 8.69 -0.85
N MET A 14 -13.15 8.59 -2.18
CA MET A 14 -14.30 8.33 -3.06
C MET A 14 -14.47 6.85 -3.45
N LYS A 15 -13.65 5.95 -2.90
CA LYS A 15 -13.79 4.51 -3.15
C LYS A 15 -15.02 3.95 -2.44
N TRP A 16 -15.57 2.84 -2.94
CA TRP A 16 -16.75 2.20 -2.35
C TRP A 16 -16.58 1.92 -0.85
N ASN A 17 -15.40 1.48 -0.43
CA ASN A 17 -15.11 1.20 0.98
C ASN A 17 -15.29 2.45 1.86
N ALA A 18 -14.80 3.62 1.42
CA ALA A 18 -14.97 4.85 2.18
C ALA A 18 -16.45 5.25 2.34
N ARG A 19 -17.28 5.06 1.30
CA ARG A 19 -18.73 5.24 1.38
C ARG A 19 -19.38 4.24 2.33
N GLN A 20 -18.95 2.98 2.28
CA GLN A 20 -19.47 1.92 3.13
C GLN A 20 -19.11 2.13 4.60
N THR A 21 -17.89 2.60 4.90
CA THR A 21 -17.45 3.01 6.24
C THR A 21 -18.30 4.16 6.76
N ARG A 22 -18.52 5.21 5.96
CA ARG A 22 -19.36 6.35 6.38
C ARG A 22 -20.78 5.91 6.71
N ARG A 23 -21.39 5.06 5.87
CA ARG A 23 -22.73 4.51 6.13
C ARG A 23 -22.75 3.61 7.37
N GLY A 24 -21.76 2.72 7.52
CA GLY A 24 -21.71 1.77 8.63
C GLY A 24 -21.36 2.38 9.98
N LYS A 25 -20.74 3.57 10.00
CA LYS A 25 -20.50 4.34 11.23
C LYS A 25 -21.64 5.30 11.59
N ALA A 26 -22.65 5.45 10.72
CA ALA A 26 -23.82 6.29 10.97
C ALA A 26 -24.90 5.57 11.77
N THR A 27 -24.50 4.78 12.78
CA THR A 27 -25.39 4.00 13.66
C THR A 27 -24.90 4.16 15.10
N ILE A 28 -25.82 4.07 16.07
CA ILE A 28 -25.46 4.10 17.49
C ILE A 28 -24.82 2.76 17.88
N GLY A 29 -23.71 2.80 18.62
CA GLY A 29 -23.00 1.62 19.10
C GLY A 29 -21.93 1.10 18.14
N ASN A 30 -21.64 -0.20 18.22
CA ASN A 30 -20.52 -0.82 17.50
C ASN A 30 -20.77 -0.95 15.98
N ALA A 31 -19.86 -0.44 15.15
CA ALA A 31 -19.90 -0.51 13.70
C ALA A 31 -19.23 -1.77 13.09
N GLY A 32 -19.10 -2.85 13.87
CA GLY A 32 -18.53 -4.13 13.42
C GLY A 32 -17.11 -4.00 12.87
N LYS A 33 -16.89 -4.39 11.60
CA LYS A 33 -15.57 -4.31 10.95
C LYS A 33 -14.96 -2.89 10.93
N PHE A 34 -15.79 -1.85 11.05
CA PHE A 34 -15.35 -0.46 11.02
C PHE A 34 -14.88 0.08 12.37
N SER A 35 -15.12 -0.68 13.44
CA SER A 35 -14.57 -0.42 14.78
C SER A 35 -13.23 -1.12 15.00
N LYS A 36 -12.79 -1.98 14.08
CA LYS A 36 -11.51 -2.68 14.19
C LYS A 36 -10.36 -1.68 14.01
N VAL A 37 -9.43 -1.66 14.96
CA VAL A 37 -8.19 -0.90 14.86
C VAL A 37 -7.17 -1.67 14.00
N PRO A 38 -6.44 -1.01 13.08
CA PRO A 38 -5.31 -1.62 12.39
C PRO A 38 -4.27 -2.08 13.41
N GLY A 39 -3.59 -3.20 13.16
CA GLY A 39 -2.62 -3.73 14.11
C GLY A 39 -1.52 -4.57 13.47
N GLY A 40 -0.41 -4.66 14.21
CA GLY A 40 0.69 -5.59 13.99
C GLY A 40 1.60 -5.27 12.82
N ASP A 41 2.91 -5.30 13.06
CA ASP A 41 3.91 -5.26 12.02
C ASP A 41 4.78 -6.52 12.06
N LYS A 42 5.08 -7.07 10.88
CA LYS A 42 6.12 -8.11 10.75
C LYS A 42 7.49 -7.49 11.06
N PRO A 43 8.43 -8.27 11.63
CA PRO A 43 9.78 -7.78 11.96
C PRO A 43 10.53 -7.25 10.73
N THR A 44 10.29 -7.83 9.55
CA THR A 44 10.78 -7.31 8.27
C THR A 44 9.68 -7.31 7.21
N LYS A 45 9.71 -6.31 6.33
CA LYS A 45 8.75 -6.15 5.23
C LYS A 45 9.33 -6.71 3.93
N LYS A 46 8.45 -7.07 2.98
CA LYS A 46 8.88 -7.40 1.62
C LYS A 46 9.26 -6.13 0.88
N THR A 47 10.21 -6.23 -0.04
CA THR A 47 10.56 -5.14 -0.96
C THR A 47 9.34 -4.76 -1.81
N HIS A 48 9.18 -3.46 -2.06
CA HIS A 48 8.07 -2.91 -2.83
C HIS A 48 8.64 -1.94 -3.87
N LEU A 49 8.94 -2.49 -5.05
CA LEU A 49 9.74 -1.84 -6.10
C LEU A 49 8.96 -1.75 -7.41
N LYS A 50 9.21 -0.67 -8.16
CA LYS A 50 8.84 -0.54 -9.57
C LYS A 50 10.08 -0.74 -10.42
N TYR A 51 9.91 -1.48 -11.51
CA TYR A 51 10.94 -1.67 -12.54
C TYR A 51 10.47 -0.94 -13.80
N ILE A 52 11.04 0.23 -14.06
CA ILE A 52 10.67 1.10 -15.18
C ILE A 52 11.54 0.74 -16.37
N CYS A 53 10.94 0.36 -17.49
CA CYS A 53 11.67 0.08 -18.73
C CYS A 53 12.29 1.39 -19.26
N SER A 54 13.60 1.36 -19.50
CA SER A 54 14.34 2.52 -20.05
C SER A 54 13.90 2.87 -21.46
N ASP A 55 13.38 1.89 -22.20
CA ASP A 55 13.15 2.04 -23.65
C ASP A 55 11.72 2.50 -23.94
N CYS A 56 10.73 2.10 -23.12
CA CYS A 56 9.32 2.46 -23.32
C CYS A 56 8.69 3.23 -22.14
N GLY A 57 9.42 3.46 -21.05
CA GLY A 57 8.94 4.16 -19.85
C GLY A 57 7.86 3.42 -19.04
N LYS A 58 7.39 2.25 -19.49
CA LYS A 58 6.38 1.47 -18.76
C LYS A 58 7.00 0.78 -17.55
N ALA A 59 6.25 0.75 -16.45
CA ALA A 59 6.66 0.07 -15.23
C ALA A 59 6.01 -1.31 -15.10
N HIS A 60 6.76 -2.27 -14.57
CA HIS A 60 6.22 -3.56 -14.12
C HIS A 60 6.62 -3.83 -12.66
N MET A 61 5.88 -4.74 -12.01
CA MET A 61 6.13 -5.18 -10.64
C MET A 61 6.64 -6.61 -10.63
N ARG A 62 7.43 -6.96 -9.61
CA ARG A 62 7.94 -8.31 -9.37
C ARG A 62 7.62 -8.73 -7.95
N GLU A 63 7.73 -10.03 -7.68
CA GLU A 63 7.60 -10.52 -6.31
C GLU A 63 8.71 -9.94 -5.43
N GLY A 64 8.31 -9.35 -4.30
CA GLY A 64 9.23 -8.85 -3.29
C GLY A 64 9.73 -9.94 -2.35
N TRP A 65 10.96 -9.77 -1.87
CA TRP A 65 11.59 -10.62 -0.84
C TRP A 65 11.74 -9.84 0.47
N ARG A 66 11.92 -10.54 1.60
CA ARG A 66 12.08 -9.87 2.90
C ARG A 66 13.46 -9.20 2.98
N ALA A 67 13.47 -7.92 3.33
CA ALA A 67 14.68 -7.15 3.58
C ALA A 67 14.46 -6.21 4.78
N GLY A 68 15.42 -6.15 5.70
CA GLY A 68 15.38 -5.21 6.83
C GLY A 68 15.61 -3.76 6.37
N ARG A 69 16.59 -3.58 5.48
CA ARG A 69 16.89 -2.31 4.79
C ARG A 69 17.24 -2.63 3.34
N LEU A 70 16.90 -1.72 2.43
CA LEU A 70 17.28 -1.78 1.02
C LEU A 70 17.84 -0.42 0.61
N GLU A 71 19.08 -0.40 0.12
CA GLU A 71 19.79 0.79 -0.37
C GLU A 71 20.21 0.53 -1.82
N PHE A 72 20.10 1.55 -2.66
CA PHE A 72 20.50 1.46 -4.06
C PHE A 72 21.98 1.84 -4.19
N GLN A 73 22.67 1.18 -5.12
CA GLN A 73 23.99 1.60 -5.58
C GLN A 73 23.78 2.33 -6.91
N GLU A 74 24.43 3.48 -7.08
CA GLU A 74 24.37 4.29 -8.30
C GLU A 74 25.21 3.67 -9.43
#